data_AF-A0A5A8F7F0-F1
#
_entry.id   AF-A0A5A8F7F0-F1
#
_cell.length_a   1.000
_cell.length_b   1.000
_cell.length_c   1.000
_cell.angle_alpha   90.00
_cell.angle_beta   90.00
_cell.angle_gamma   90.00
#
_symmetry.space_group_name_H-M   'P 1'
#
loop_
_entity.id
_entity.type
_entity.pdbx_description
1 polymer ?
#
loop_
_entity_poly.entity_id
_entity_poly.type
_entity_poly.pdbx_seq_one_letter_code
_entity_poly.pdbx_strand_id
1 'polypeptide(L)'
;MVKKKNQVLDEVPIDKVESFVEKNFKNILIVVGVLILAVLAGYGVKTYMSNKYISSLNELGGYEISFANGEKDKALISDYVDKGVSISKVKDYVVLKAIQLYTDLGLTNEIKMLASNVGDNFRELSDSLLSDLNIKNVDANKYLTDSYLKPVWYYKAILNSKSDDERKKLYEEFKLKFPESRLLELLDNWGLNS
;
A
#
# COMPACT_ATOMS: atom_id res chain seq x y z
N MET A 1 5.73 48.83 66.46
CA MET A 1 6.51 47.58 66.59
C MET A 1 5.70 46.43 66.03
N VAL A 2 6.14 45.86 64.92
CA VAL A 2 5.47 44.78 64.19
C VAL A 2 5.90 43.44 64.80
N LYS A 3 4.97 42.67 65.37
CA LYS A 3 5.20 41.25 65.68
C LYS A 3 4.83 40.43 64.44
N LYS A 4 5.84 39.93 63.73
CA LYS A 4 5.70 38.90 62.70
C LYS A 4 5.05 37.66 63.32
N LYS A 5 3.85 37.31 62.85
CA LYS A 5 3.20 36.03 63.13
C LYS A 5 3.85 35.02 62.17
N ASN A 6 4.57 34.03 62.72
CA ASN A 6 5.12 32.94 61.93
C ASN A 6 3.99 32.25 61.18
N GLN A 7 4.09 32.21 59.85
CA GLN A 7 3.33 31.28 59.04
C GLN A 7 3.86 29.89 59.38
N VAL A 8 3.06 29.13 60.14
CA VAL A 8 3.19 27.67 60.14
C VAL A 8 2.80 27.25 58.73
N LEU A 9 3.77 26.72 57.99
CA LEU A 9 3.50 26.00 56.76
C LEU A 9 2.55 24.86 57.14
N ASP A 10 1.31 24.91 56.66
CA ASP A 10 0.41 23.76 56.69
C ASP A 10 1.10 22.64 55.90
N GLU A 11 1.71 21.70 56.61
CA GLU A 11 2.12 20.43 56.05
C GLU A 11 0.84 19.77 55.51
N VAL A 12 0.74 19.71 54.18
CA VAL A 12 -0.36 19.02 53.50
C VAL A 12 -0.42 17.59 54.07
N PRO A 13 -1.56 17.14 54.60
CA PRO A 13 -1.60 16.03 55.54
C PRO A 13 -1.30 14.72 54.84
N ILE A 14 -0.09 14.22 55.02
CA ILE A 14 0.35 12.86 54.65
C ILE A 14 -0.64 11.81 55.21
N ASP A 15 -1.21 12.10 56.38
CA ASP A 15 -2.16 11.30 57.14
C ASP A 15 -3.48 11.00 56.38
N LYS A 16 -3.97 11.92 55.54
CA LYS A 16 -5.19 11.68 54.73
C LYS A 16 -4.95 10.71 53.57
N VAL A 17 -3.72 10.69 53.05
CA VAL A 17 -3.32 9.76 51.98
C VAL A 17 -3.09 8.38 52.57
N GLU A 18 -2.42 8.27 53.72
CA GLU A 18 -2.23 7.01 54.45
C GLU A 18 -3.56 6.37 54.88
N SER A 19 -4.45 7.14 55.51
CA SER A 19 -5.80 6.70 55.88
C SER A 19 -6.62 6.20 54.68
N PHE A 20 -6.51 6.87 53.54
CA PHE A 20 -7.19 6.47 52.31
C PHE A 20 -6.62 5.18 51.73
N VAL A 21 -5.28 5.06 51.72
CA VAL A 21 -4.58 3.86 51.24
C VAL A 21 -4.89 2.67 52.12
N GLU A 22 -4.82 2.79 53.45
CA GLU A 22 -5.14 1.68 54.36
C GLU A 22 -6.60 1.20 54.22
N LYS A 23 -7.55 2.15 54.15
CA LYS A 23 -8.97 1.82 54.03
C LYS A 23 -9.33 1.18 52.69
N ASN A 24 -8.65 1.58 51.61
CA ASN A 24 -8.94 1.11 50.25
C ASN A 24 -7.88 0.15 49.69
N PHE A 25 -6.93 -0.30 50.51
CA PHE A 25 -5.74 -1.04 50.08
C PHE A 25 -6.07 -2.25 49.21
N LYS A 26 -7.07 -3.04 49.64
CA LYS A 26 -7.54 -4.22 48.88
C LYS A 26 -8.12 -3.83 47.52
N ASN A 27 -8.90 -2.76 47.45
CA ASN A 27 -9.49 -2.29 46.19
C ASN A 27 -8.41 -1.72 45.27
N ILE A 28 -7.43 -0.99 45.81
CA ILE A 28 -6.28 -0.50 45.06
C ILE A 28 -5.46 -1.67 44.49
N LEU A 29 -5.17 -2.69 45.30
CA LEU A 29 -4.46 -3.90 44.85
C LEU A 29 -5.21 -4.64 43.73
N ILE A 30 -6.52 -4.78 43.85
CA ILE A 30 -7.35 -5.42 42.82
C ILE A 30 -7.31 -4.60 41.53
N VAL A 31 -7.50 -3.27 41.60
CA VAL A 31 -7.48 -2.39 40.41
C VAL A 31 -6.10 -2.39 39.74
N VAL A 32 -5.02 -2.31 40.51
CA VAL A 32 -3.65 -2.39 39.99
C VAL A 32 -3.38 -3.76 39.36
N GLY A 33 -3.81 -4.85 39.99
CA GLY A 33 -3.69 -6.21 39.45
C GLY A 33 -4.43 -6.39 38.13
N VAL A 34 -5.67 -5.89 38.03
CA VAL A 34 -6.45 -5.91 36.79
C VAL A 34 -5.79 -5.07 35.69
N LEU A 35 -5.26 -3.89 36.03
CA LEU A 35 -4.52 -3.04 35.08
C LEU A 35 -3.26 -3.71 34.55
N ILE A 36 -2.47 -4.36 35.41
CA ILE A 36 -1.28 -5.11 34.99
C ILE A 36 -1.66 -6.25 34.04
N LEU A 37 -2.71 -7.01 34.36
CA LEU A 37 -3.21 -8.08 33.50
C LEU A 37 -3.70 -7.55 32.15
N ALA A 38 -4.41 -6.42 32.13
CA ALA A 38 -4.87 -5.79 30.89
C ALA A 38 -3.69 -5.32 30.01
N VAL A 39 -2.64 -4.74 30.60
CA VAL A 39 -1.43 -4.33 29.89
C VAL A 39 -0.67 -5.55 29.34
N LEU A 40 -0.51 -6.61 30.14
CA LEU A 40 0.13 -7.85 29.70
C LEU A 40 -0.64 -8.54 28.58
N ALA A 41 -1.98 -8.61 28.70
CA ALA A 41 -2.84 -9.15 27.65
C ALA A 41 -2.74 -8.29 26.37
N GLY A 42 -2.78 -6.97 26.48
CA GLY A 42 -2.61 -6.04 25.36
C GLY A 42 -1.25 -6.19 24.67
N TYR A 43 -0.17 -6.32 25.45
CA TYR A 43 1.17 -6.56 24.91
C TYR A 43 1.31 -7.94 24.26
N GLY A 44 0.76 -8.98 24.89
CA GLY A 44 0.74 -10.34 24.35
C GLY A 44 0.00 -10.40 23.01
N VAL A 45 -1.18 -9.77 22.92
CA VAL A 45 -1.95 -9.65 21.68
C VAL A 45 -1.15 -8.88 20.61
N LYS A 46 -0.56 -7.74 20.95
CA LYS A 46 0.25 -6.93 20.02
C LYS A 46 1.44 -7.72 19.47
N THR A 47 2.18 -8.40 20.35
CA THR A 47 3.35 -9.22 19.96
C THR A 47 2.92 -10.41 19.12
N TYR A 48 1.82 -11.08 19.47
CA TYR A 48 1.28 -12.17 18.68
C TYR A 48 0.87 -11.71 17.27
N MET A 49 0.14 -10.59 17.16
CA MET A 49 -0.23 -10.02 15.86
C MET A 49 1.00 -9.62 15.04
N SER A 50 2.02 -9.04 15.67
CA SER A 50 3.28 -8.68 15.01
C SER A 50 4.02 -9.92 14.49
N ASN A 51 4.12 -10.97 15.30
CA ASN A 51 4.77 -12.21 14.91
C ASN A 51 4.03 -12.91 13.78
N LYS A 52 2.69 -12.94 13.83
CA LYS A 52 1.85 -13.47 12.74
C LYS A 52 2.08 -12.68 11.45
N TYR A 53 2.09 -11.34 11.53
CA TYR A 53 2.36 -10.48 10.38
C TYR A 53 3.75 -10.75 9.77
N ILE A 54 4.80 -10.84 10.59
CA ILE A 54 6.16 -11.16 10.13
C ILE A 54 6.22 -12.56 9.51
N SER A 55 5.58 -13.55 10.12
CA SER A 55 5.51 -14.91 9.57
C SER A 55 4.88 -14.93 8.19
N SER A 56 3.73 -14.26 8.02
CA SER A 56 3.06 -14.19 6.72
C SER A 56 3.90 -13.45 5.67
N LEU A 57 4.64 -12.41 6.05
CA LEU A 57 5.60 -11.76 5.15
C LEU A 57 6.77 -12.68 4.76
N ASN A 58 7.30 -13.44 5.71
CA ASN A 58 8.38 -14.40 5.42
C ASN A 58 7.90 -15.51 4.48
N GLU A 59 6.67 -16.00 4.65
CA GLU A 59 6.05 -16.95 3.73
C GLU A 59 5.97 -16.35 2.31
N LEU A 60 5.48 -15.12 2.15
CA LEU A 60 5.45 -14.42 0.85
C LEU A 60 6.85 -14.29 0.24
N GLY A 61 7.85 -13.97 1.08
CA GLY A 61 9.26 -13.92 0.66
C GLY A 61 9.76 -15.28 0.13
N GLY A 62 9.27 -16.39 0.69
CA GLY A 62 9.54 -17.74 0.19
C GLY A 62 9.05 -17.95 -1.25
N TYR A 63 7.81 -17.54 -1.56
CA TYR A 63 7.30 -17.61 -2.93
C TYR A 63 8.11 -16.73 -3.89
N GLU A 64 8.49 -15.51 -3.48
CA GLU A 64 9.32 -14.62 -4.31
C GLU A 64 10.66 -15.27 -4.68
N ILE A 65 11.28 -16.01 -3.76
CA ILE A 65 12.51 -16.76 -4.03
C ILE A 65 12.24 -17.90 -5.03
N SER A 66 11.16 -18.67 -4.86
CA SER A 66 10.76 -19.70 -5.82
C SER A 66 10.53 -19.10 -7.22
N PHE A 67 9.81 -17.98 -7.32
CA PHE A 67 9.57 -17.29 -8.60
C PHE A 67 10.87 -16.77 -9.23
N ALA A 68 11.81 -16.26 -8.41
CA ALA A 68 13.12 -15.82 -8.88
C ALA A 68 13.99 -16.97 -9.40
N ASN A 69 13.82 -18.17 -8.84
CA ASN A 69 14.45 -19.40 -9.32
C ASN A 69 13.74 -20.03 -10.53
N GLY A 70 12.67 -19.41 -11.02
CA GLY A 70 11.92 -19.84 -12.20
C GLY A 70 10.82 -20.87 -11.91
N GLU A 71 10.57 -21.21 -10.66
CA GLU A 71 9.43 -22.06 -10.28
C GLU A 71 8.14 -21.26 -10.44
N LYS A 72 7.40 -21.52 -11.52
CA LYS A 72 6.15 -20.84 -11.82
C LYS A 72 5.12 -21.87 -12.25
N ASP A 73 4.18 -22.18 -11.37
CA ASP A 73 2.98 -22.94 -11.72
C ASP A 73 1.73 -22.23 -11.17
N LYS A 74 0.58 -22.57 -11.73
CA LYS A 74 -0.69 -21.93 -11.40
C LYS A 74 -1.05 -22.06 -9.91
N ALA A 75 -0.83 -23.22 -9.31
CA ALA A 75 -1.19 -23.47 -7.91
C ALA A 75 -0.29 -22.65 -6.98
N LEU A 76 1.02 -22.59 -7.27
CA LEU A 76 1.96 -21.78 -6.51
C LEU A 76 1.61 -20.29 -6.54
N ILE A 77 1.25 -19.76 -7.72
CA ILE A 77 0.84 -18.36 -7.87
C ILE A 77 -0.50 -18.11 -7.15
N SER A 78 -1.45 -19.04 -7.24
CA SER A 78 -2.74 -18.91 -6.54
C SER A 78 -2.57 -18.86 -5.02
N ASP A 79 -1.74 -19.74 -4.46
CA ASP A 79 -1.46 -19.77 -3.02
C ASP A 79 -0.74 -18.50 -2.54
N TYR A 80 0.21 -18.00 -3.35
CA TYR A 80 0.84 -16.70 -3.12
C TYR A 80 -0.18 -15.55 -3.07
N VAL A 81 -1.14 -15.52 -4.01
CA VAL A 81 -2.23 -14.55 -4.03
C VAL A 81 -3.08 -14.68 -2.77
N ASP A 82 -3.60 -15.87 -2.47
CA ASP A 82 -4.53 -16.10 -1.37
C ASP A 82 -3.93 -15.66 -0.02
N LYS A 83 -2.64 -15.96 0.19
CA LYS A 83 -1.92 -15.51 1.37
C LYS A 83 -1.71 -14.00 1.36
N GLY A 84 -1.28 -13.43 0.24
CA GLY A 84 -0.89 -12.03 0.16
C GLY A 84 -2.06 -11.05 0.18
N VAL A 85 -3.23 -11.40 -0.36
CA VAL A 85 -4.41 -10.52 -0.35
C VAL A 85 -4.96 -10.30 1.07
N SER A 86 -4.68 -11.20 2.00
CA SER A 86 -5.05 -11.07 3.41
C SER A 86 -4.23 -10.00 4.16
N ILE A 87 -3.11 -9.54 3.56
CA ILE A 87 -2.19 -8.58 4.15
C ILE A 87 -2.34 -7.24 3.44
N SER A 88 -3.17 -6.35 4.01
CA SER A 88 -3.53 -5.06 3.39
C SER A 88 -2.35 -4.23 2.84
N LYS A 89 -1.19 -4.25 3.50
CA LYS A 89 -0.01 -3.46 3.08
C LYS A 89 0.67 -3.98 1.81
N VAL A 90 0.55 -5.27 1.48
CA VAL A 90 1.25 -5.89 0.34
C VAL A 90 0.28 -6.45 -0.70
N LYS A 91 -1.03 -6.44 -0.41
CA LYS A 91 -2.09 -6.92 -1.30
C LYS A 91 -1.90 -6.45 -2.75
N ASP A 92 -1.78 -5.14 -2.98
CA ASP A 92 -1.72 -4.61 -4.34
C ASP A 92 -0.45 -5.03 -5.08
N TYR A 93 0.69 -5.10 -4.38
CA TYR A 93 1.93 -5.64 -4.91
C TYR A 93 1.78 -7.11 -5.31
N VAL A 94 1.23 -7.94 -4.42
CA VAL A 94 0.99 -9.37 -4.66
C VAL A 94 0.11 -9.57 -5.88
N VAL A 95 -0.98 -8.81 -6.00
CA VAL A 95 -1.90 -8.90 -7.15
C VAL A 95 -1.20 -8.51 -8.45
N LEU A 96 -0.45 -7.40 -8.48
CA LEU A 96 0.28 -6.98 -9.68
C LEU A 96 1.37 -7.99 -10.08
N LYS A 97 2.09 -8.53 -9.10
CA LYS A 97 3.09 -9.58 -9.31
C LYS A 97 2.45 -10.85 -9.85
N ALA A 98 1.32 -11.27 -9.31
CA ALA A 98 0.59 -12.43 -9.79
C ALA A 98 0.06 -12.24 -11.22
N ILE A 99 -0.38 -11.02 -11.59
CA ILE A 99 -0.74 -10.69 -12.97
C ILE A 99 0.46 -10.92 -13.90
N GLN A 100 1.64 -10.39 -13.55
CA GLN A 100 2.87 -10.61 -14.32
C GLN A 100 3.19 -12.12 -14.46
N LEU A 101 3.12 -12.88 -13.37
CA LEU A 101 3.41 -14.31 -13.39
C LEU A 101 2.40 -15.12 -14.22
N TYR A 102 1.12 -14.77 -14.15
CA TYR A 102 0.10 -15.39 -15.00
C TYR A 102 0.24 -14.99 -16.47
N THR A 103 0.76 -13.80 -16.77
CA THR A 103 1.14 -13.42 -18.13
C THR A 103 2.23 -14.34 -18.67
N ASP A 104 3.28 -14.61 -17.88
CA ASP A 104 4.37 -15.50 -18.29
C ASP A 104 3.84 -16.92 -18.62
N LEU A 105 2.75 -17.35 -17.98
CA LEU A 105 2.09 -18.64 -18.22
C LEU A 105 0.97 -18.59 -19.28
N GLY A 106 0.66 -17.41 -19.86
CA GLY A 106 -0.43 -17.24 -20.81
C GLY A 106 -1.85 -17.41 -20.22
N LEU A 107 -2.00 -17.29 -18.90
CA LEU A 107 -3.26 -17.54 -18.17
C LEU A 107 -4.15 -16.29 -18.10
N THR A 108 -4.63 -15.82 -19.25
CA THR A 108 -5.41 -14.57 -19.37
C THR A 108 -6.69 -14.52 -18.51
N ASN A 109 -7.35 -15.66 -18.27
CA ASN A 109 -8.56 -15.69 -17.44
C ASN A 109 -8.25 -15.32 -15.98
N GLU A 110 -7.14 -15.82 -15.44
CA GLU A 110 -6.71 -15.52 -14.06
C GLU A 110 -6.36 -14.04 -13.91
N ILE A 111 -5.70 -13.46 -14.92
CA ILE A 111 -5.37 -12.03 -14.95
C ILE A 111 -6.64 -11.17 -14.87
N LYS A 112 -7.67 -11.51 -15.66
CA LYS A 112 -8.93 -10.76 -15.68
C LYS A 112 -9.64 -10.80 -14.32
N MET A 113 -9.63 -11.95 -13.63
CA MET A 113 -10.22 -12.07 -12.30
C MET A 113 -9.45 -11.28 -11.25
N LEU A 114 -8.11 -11.30 -11.33
CA LEU A 114 -7.26 -10.60 -10.36
C LEU A 114 -7.27 -9.09 -10.52
N ALA A 115 -7.37 -8.60 -11.75
CA ALA A 115 -7.30 -7.17 -12.06
C ALA A 115 -8.30 -6.31 -11.27
N SER A 116 -9.49 -6.85 -10.97
CA SER A 116 -10.51 -6.14 -10.17
C SER A 116 -10.13 -5.97 -8.70
N ASN A 117 -9.13 -6.71 -8.21
CA ASN A 117 -8.74 -6.71 -6.80
C ASN A 117 -7.69 -5.65 -6.46
N VAL A 118 -7.13 -4.97 -7.47
CA VAL A 118 -6.13 -3.90 -7.29
C VAL A 118 -6.79 -2.65 -6.70
N GLY A 119 -6.25 -2.16 -5.59
CA GLY A 119 -6.68 -0.94 -4.93
C GLY A 119 -6.49 0.32 -5.78
N ASP A 120 -7.18 1.40 -5.40
CA ASP A 120 -7.22 2.64 -6.18
C ASP A 120 -5.82 3.22 -6.46
N ASN A 121 -4.90 3.14 -5.48
CA ASN A 121 -3.54 3.68 -5.59
C ASN A 121 -2.71 3.03 -6.69
N PHE A 122 -2.97 1.77 -7.01
CA PHE A 122 -2.25 1.00 -8.02
C PHE A 122 -3.10 0.72 -9.27
N ARG A 123 -4.32 1.26 -9.32
CA ARG A 123 -5.25 1.05 -10.43
C ARG A 123 -4.67 1.54 -11.75
N GLU A 124 -4.01 2.69 -11.75
CA GLU A 124 -3.39 3.24 -12.96
C GLU A 124 -2.30 2.31 -13.53
N LEU A 125 -1.45 1.77 -12.66
CA LEU A 125 -0.41 0.83 -13.08
C LEU A 125 -1.01 -0.49 -13.59
N SER A 126 -2.04 -1.00 -12.91
CA SER A 126 -2.80 -2.18 -13.37
C SER A 126 -3.43 -1.95 -14.75
N ASP A 127 -4.11 -0.82 -14.94
CA ASP A 127 -4.70 -0.44 -16.22
C ASP A 127 -3.64 -0.32 -17.32
N SER A 128 -2.48 0.27 -17.02
CA SER A 128 -1.36 0.34 -17.97
C SER A 128 -0.92 -1.06 -18.38
N LEU A 129 -0.67 -1.94 -17.42
CA LEU A 129 -0.23 -3.32 -17.67
C LEU A 129 -1.27 -4.10 -18.49
N LEU A 130 -2.55 -4.06 -18.12
CA LEU A 130 -3.60 -4.75 -18.86
C LEU A 130 -3.76 -4.24 -20.29
N SER A 131 -3.52 -2.95 -20.51
CA SER A 131 -3.49 -2.35 -21.84
C SER A 131 -2.30 -2.89 -22.66
N ASP A 132 -1.11 -2.99 -22.06
CA ASP A 132 0.10 -3.50 -22.73
C ASP A 132 -0.04 -4.99 -23.08
N LEU A 133 -0.78 -5.74 -22.25
CA LEU A 133 -1.09 -7.14 -22.47
C LEU A 133 -2.28 -7.37 -23.42
N ASN A 134 -2.90 -6.30 -23.93
CA ASN A 134 -4.11 -6.35 -24.77
C ASN A 134 -5.28 -7.13 -24.11
N ILE A 135 -5.36 -7.11 -22.78
CA ILE A 135 -6.40 -7.79 -21.99
C ILE A 135 -7.60 -6.88 -21.80
N LYS A 136 -7.35 -5.58 -21.66
CA LYS A 136 -8.36 -4.54 -21.42
C LYS A 136 -8.08 -3.36 -22.32
N ASN A 137 -9.10 -2.91 -23.05
CA ASN A 137 -9.03 -1.63 -23.76
C ASN A 137 -9.23 -0.50 -22.74
N VAL A 138 -8.17 0.24 -22.43
CA VAL A 138 -8.20 1.35 -21.47
C VAL A 138 -8.21 2.66 -22.23
N ASP A 139 -9.16 3.54 -21.89
CA ASP A 139 -9.19 4.90 -22.40
C ASP A 139 -8.03 5.72 -21.81
N ALA A 140 -6.99 5.94 -22.61
CA ALA A 140 -5.81 6.70 -22.23
C ALA A 140 -6.14 8.17 -21.92
N ASN A 141 -7.20 8.73 -22.50
CA ASN A 141 -7.58 10.14 -22.30
C ASN A 141 -7.95 10.44 -20.84
N LYS A 142 -8.43 9.43 -20.10
CA LYS A 142 -8.73 9.52 -18.67
C LYS A 142 -7.50 9.89 -17.83
N TYR A 143 -6.29 9.57 -18.30
CA TYR A 143 -5.04 9.71 -17.55
C TYR A 143 -4.14 10.85 -18.05
N LEU A 144 -4.62 11.75 -18.91
CA LEU A 144 -3.80 12.85 -19.45
C LEU A 144 -3.65 14.05 -18.50
N THR A 145 -4.51 14.19 -17.49
CA THR A 145 -4.58 15.37 -16.61
C THR A 145 -4.03 15.15 -15.20
N ASP A 146 -4.40 14.06 -14.53
CA ASP A 146 -3.97 13.75 -13.16
C ASP A 146 -3.61 12.26 -13.03
N SER A 147 -2.33 11.98 -13.16
CA SER A 147 -1.81 10.63 -13.36
C SER A 147 -0.31 10.59 -13.08
N TYR A 148 0.16 9.51 -12.44
CA TYR A 148 1.57 9.28 -12.16
C TYR A 148 2.34 8.82 -13.41
N LEU A 149 1.68 8.06 -14.29
CA LEU A 149 2.25 7.55 -15.54
C LEU A 149 1.86 8.40 -16.75
N LYS A 150 1.59 9.69 -16.54
CA LYS A 150 1.10 10.62 -17.58
C LYS A 150 1.90 10.57 -18.88
N PRO A 151 3.25 10.50 -18.88
CA PRO A 151 4.01 10.37 -20.12
C PRO A 151 3.69 9.08 -20.91
N VAL A 152 3.48 7.97 -20.21
CA VAL A 152 3.11 6.68 -20.80
C VAL A 152 1.70 6.76 -21.40
N TRP A 153 0.77 7.41 -20.73
CA TRP A 153 -0.60 7.57 -21.25
C TRP A 153 -0.66 8.48 -22.47
N TYR A 154 0.11 9.57 -22.50
CA TYR A 154 0.27 10.37 -23.70
C TYR A 154 0.83 9.54 -24.86
N TYR A 155 1.89 8.79 -24.62
CA TYR A 155 2.47 7.89 -25.61
C TYR A 155 1.43 6.91 -26.16
N LYS A 156 0.67 6.24 -25.28
CA LYS A 156 -0.41 5.32 -25.67
C LYS A 156 -1.53 6.01 -26.45
N ALA A 157 -1.95 7.21 -26.04
CA ALA A 157 -3.00 7.97 -26.73
C ALA A 157 -2.58 8.36 -28.15
N ILE A 158 -1.33 8.78 -28.34
CA ILE A 158 -0.77 9.12 -29.65
C ILE A 158 -0.74 7.88 -30.56
N LEU A 159 -0.23 6.75 -30.06
CA LEU A 159 -0.14 5.50 -30.84
C LEU A 159 -1.51 4.95 -31.23
N ASN A 160 -2.51 5.07 -30.35
CA ASN A 160 -3.85 4.53 -30.56
C ASN A 160 -4.80 5.51 -31.25
N SER A 161 -4.36 6.75 -31.53
CA SER A 161 -5.20 7.75 -32.18
C SER A 161 -5.55 7.34 -33.61
N LYS A 162 -6.86 7.33 -33.91
CA LYS A 162 -7.40 7.02 -35.24
C LYS A 162 -7.44 8.23 -36.17
N SER A 163 -7.36 9.44 -35.62
CA SER A 163 -7.38 10.70 -36.36
C SER A 163 -6.00 11.31 -36.40
N ASP A 164 -5.51 11.67 -37.58
CA ASP A 164 -4.20 12.31 -37.73
C ASP A 164 -4.17 13.70 -37.06
N ASP A 165 -5.29 14.44 -37.10
CA ASP A 165 -5.40 15.74 -36.42
C ASP A 165 -5.32 15.60 -34.90
N GLU A 166 -6.01 14.60 -34.35
CA GLU A 166 -5.95 14.28 -32.92
C GLU A 166 -4.55 13.81 -32.52
N ARG A 167 -3.93 12.97 -33.35
CA ARG A 167 -2.56 12.48 -33.12
C ARG A 167 -1.57 13.64 -33.09
N LYS A 168 -1.64 14.55 -34.06
CA LYS A 168 -0.78 15.75 -34.12
C LYS A 168 -0.97 16.65 -32.91
N LYS A 169 -2.22 16.90 -32.51
CA LYS A 169 -2.52 17.68 -31.30
C LYS A 169 -1.91 17.05 -30.05
N LEU A 170 -2.12 15.75 -29.84
CA LEU A 170 -1.58 15.03 -28.68
C LEU A 170 -0.05 15.01 -28.68
N TYR A 171 0.57 14.84 -29.85
CA TYR A 171 2.02 14.87 -30.03
C TYR A 171 2.61 16.23 -29.68
N GLU A 172 2.04 17.33 -30.20
CA GLU A 172 2.52 18.68 -29.88
C GLU A 172 2.35 19.01 -28.38
N GLU A 173 1.22 18.61 -27.77
CA GLU A 173 1.04 18.73 -26.32
C GLU A 173 2.07 17.91 -25.55
N PHE A 174 2.38 16.69 -25.99
CA PHE A 174 3.34 15.81 -25.35
C PHE A 174 4.76 16.39 -25.41
N LYS A 175 5.16 16.89 -26.58
CA LYS A 175 6.46 17.55 -26.80
C LYS A 175 6.64 18.78 -25.91
N LEU A 176 5.60 19.61 -25.76
CA LEU A 176 5.64 20.78 -24.89
C LEU A 176 5.74 20.41 -23.40
N LYS A 177 5.03 19.36 -22.96
CA LYS A 177 4.99 18.95 -21.55
C LYS A 177 6.18 18.10 -21.13
N PHE A 178 6.74 17.30 -22.03
CA PHE A 178 7.78 16.31 -21.74
C PHE A 178 8.92 16.31 -22.79
N PRO A 179 9.61 17.45 -22.98
CA PRO A 179 10.61 17.61 -24.04
C PRO A 179 11.80 16.65 -23.91
N GLU A 180 12.18 16.26 -22.69
CA GLU A 180 13.31 15.37 -22.40
C GLU A 180 12.92 13.88 -22.31
N SER A 181 11.68 13.53 -22.68
CA SER A 181 11.19 12.16 -22.55
C SER A 181 11.78 11.23 -23.60
N ARG A 182 12.33 10.09 -23.19
CA ARG A 182 12.74 9.03 -24.13
C ARG A 182 11.58 8.51 -24.98
N LEU A 183 10.34 8.62 -24.49
CA LEU A 183 9.15 8.25 -25.25
C LEU A 183 8.92 9.21 -26.44
N LEU A 184 9.34 10.47 -26.32
CA LEU A 184 9.24 11.43 -27.43
C LEU A 184 10.16 11.03 -28.58
N GLU A 185 11.41 10.67 -28.26
CA GLU A 185 12.34 10.14 -29.25
C GLU A 185 11.82 8.87 -29.93
N LEU A 186 11.13 8.00 -29.19
CA LEU A 186 10.48 6.82 -29.78
C LEU A 186 9.36 7.20 -30.75
N LEU A 187 8.53 8.20 -30.41
CA LEU A 187 7.48 8.70 -31.30
C LEU A 187 8.07 9.33 -32.57
N ASP A 188 9.15 10.09 -32.43
CA ASP A 188 9.87 10.70 -33.56
C ASP A 188 10.42 9.64 -34.52
N ASN A 189 11.02 8.59 -33.98
CA ASN A 189 11.53 7.47 -34.76
C ASN A 189 10.44 6.70 -35.51
N TRP A 190 9.19 6.75 -35.03
CA TRP A 190 8.05 6.11 -35.70
C TRP A 190 7.47 6.98 -36.83
N GLY A 191 7.97 8.20 -37.03
CA GLY A 191 7.52 9.08 -38.10
C GLY A 191 6.08 9.55 -37.94
N LEU A 192 5.57 9.59 -36.70
CA LEU A 192 4.18 9.99 -36.40
C LEU A 192 3.96 11.51 -36.49
N ASN A 193 5.00 12.24 -36.92
CA ASN A 193 5.12 13.69 -36.90
C ASN A 193 4.65 14.32 -38.22
N SER A 194 4.32 13.51 -39.25
CA SER A 194 3.99 13.93 -40.61
C SER A 194 2.53 13.72 -40.96
#